data_AF-A0A7V5V3Q6-F1
#
_entry.id   AF-A0A7V5V3Q6-F1
#
_cell.length_a   1.000
_cell.length_b   1.000
_cell.length_c   1.000
_cell.angle_alpha   90.00
_cell.angle_beta   90.00
_cell.angle_gamma   90.00
#
_symmetry.space_group_name_H-M   'P 1'
#
loop_
_entity.id
_entity.type
_entity.pdbx_description
1 polymer ?
#
loop_
_entity_poly.entity_id
_entity_poly.type
_entity_poly.pdbx_seq_one_letter_code
_entity_poly.pdbx_strand_id
1 'polypeptide(L)'
;MLDKHWLKDLYPGYFAMTMATGIISVALHLQNFHFLANVFFVLAIITWIIMTILYTWRLVKFPKTVFDNLLNPKVTFIFFTFVAATDISGVLLHQHGYGLLALICWVMAFVYW
;
A
#
# COMPACT_ATOMS: atom_id res chain seq x y z
N MET A 1 -28.13 -9.58 -3.11
CA MET A 1 -27.12 -9.04 -2.17
C MET A 1 -25.95 -10.00 -2.19
N LEU A 2 -24.88 -9.68 -2.92
CA LEU A 2 -23.71 -10.56 -3.01
C LEU A 2 -23.01 -10.62 -1.65
N ASP A 3 -22.87 -11.82 -1.11
CA ASP A 3 -22.26 -12.11 0.18
C ASP A 3 -20.80 -11.64 0.20
N LYS A 4 -20.55 -10.44 0.74
CA LYS A 4 -19.22 -9.82 0.81
C LYS A 4 -18.33 -10.43 1.90
N HIS A 5 -18.43 -11.73 2.15
CA HIS A 5 -17.60 -12.43 3.14
C HIS A 5 -16.10 -12.28 2.83
N TRP A 6 -15.73 -12.37 1.54
CA TRP A 6 -14.33 -12.22 1.10
C TRP A 6 -13.71 -10.86 1.47
N LEU A 7 -14.50 -9.79 1.55
CA LEU A 7 -14.00 -8.45 1.89
C LEU A 7 -13.69 -8.34 3.40
N LYS A 8 -14.44 -9.06 4.24
CA LYS A 8 -14.22 -9.11 5.69
C LYS A 8 -12.87 -9.75 6.02
N ASP A 9 -12.56 -10.83 5.29
CA ASP A 9 -11.39 -11.68 5.52
C ASP A 9 -10.21 -11.36 4.58
N LEU A 10 -10.23 -10.19 3.94
CA LEU A 10 -9.15 -9.74 3.06
C LEU A 10 -7.82 -9.67 3.84
N TYR A 11 -6.82 -10.38 3.35
CA TYR A 11 -5.53 -10.56 4.02
C TYR A 11 -4.64 -9.30 3.92
N PRO A 12 -4.31 -8.60 5.04
CA PRO A 12 -3.59 -7.31 5.01
C PRO A 12 -2.27 -7.34 4.25
N GLY A 13 -1.61 -8.51 4.23
CA GLY A 13 -0.32 -8.68 3.59
C GLY A 13 -0.32 -8.53 2.06
N TYR A 14 -1.47 -8.36 1.40
CA TYR A 14 -1.51 -8.09 -0.04
C TYR A 14 -0.81 -6.77 -0.43
N PHE A 15 -0.66 -5.82 0.50
CA PHE A 15 0.17 -4.63 0.27
C PHE A 15 1.65 -4.95 0.06
N ALA A 16 2.13 -6.14 0.46
CA ALA A 16 3.49 -6.58 0.17
C ALA A 16 3.78 -6.65 -1.34
N MET A 17 2.76 -6.89 -2.18
CA MET A 17 2.90 -6.84 -3.64
C MET A 17 3.29 -5.45 -4.14
N THR A 18 2.58 -4.42 -3.67
CA THR A 18 2.89 -3.02 -3.96
C THR A 18 4.28 -2.67 -3.46
N MET A 19 4.60 -3.05 -2.22
CA MET A 19 5.90 -2.81 -1.60
C MET A 19 7.04 -3.39 -2.45
N ALA A 20 6.97 -4.68 -2.80
CA ALA A 20 8.00 -5.36 -3.58
C ALA A 20 8.16 -4.74 -4.97
N THR A 21 7.04 -4.48 -5.65
CA THR A 21 7.05 -3.87 -7.00
C THR A 21 7.68 -2.47 -6.96
N GLY A 22 7.36 -1.68 -5.93
CA GLY A 22 7.92 -0.34 -5.77
C GLY A 22 9.41 -0.34 -5.46
N ILE A 23 9.88 -1.25 -4.60
CA ILE A 23 11.32 -1.41 -4.32
C ILE A 23 12.08 -1.78 -5.59
N ILE A 24 11.53 -2.68 -6.42
CA ILE A 24 12.14 -3.05 -7.71
C ILE A 24 12.18 -1.84 -8.65
N SER A 25 11.12 -1.03 -8.72
CA SER A 25 11.11 0.21 -9.51
C SER A 25 12.23 1.15 -9.11
N VAL A 26 12.40 1.41 -7.81
CA VAL A 26 13.48 2.25 -7.30
C VAL A 26 14.86 1.67 -7.63
N ALA A 27 15.06 0.36 -7.43
CA ALA A 27 16.32 -0.30 -7.74
C ALA A 27 16.69 -0.20 -9.24
N LEU A 28 15.71 -0.39 -10.14
CA LEU A 28 15.91 -0.24 -11.58
C LEU A 28 16.24 1.21 -11.97
N HIS A 29 15.61 2.18 -11.31
CA HIS A 29 15.89 3.60 -11.52
C HIS A 29 17.34 3.93 -11.14
N LEU A 30 17.81 3.45 -9.98
CA LEU A 30 19.20 3.64 -9.52
C LEU A 30 20.23 3.01 -10.47
N GLN A 31 19.86 1.95 -11.18
CA GLN A 31 20.69 1.28 -12.18
C GLN A 31 20.55 1.87 -13.60
N ASN A 32 19.90 3.02 -13.75
CA ASN A 32 19.64 3.71 -15.04
C ASN A 32 18.74 2.93 -16.03
N PHE A 33 18.04 1.89 -15.59
CA PHE A 33 17.05 1.17 -16.41
C PHE A 33 15.68 1.88 -16.37
N HIS A 34 15.63 3.13 -16.83
CA HIS A 34 14.48 4.03 -16.66
C HIS A 34 13.16 3.49 -17.25
N PHE A 35 13.20 2.83 -18.42
CA PHE A 35 11.99 2.26 -19.02
C PHE A 35 11.36 1.19 -18.13
N LEU A 36 12.17 0.25 -17.64
CA LEU A 36 11.69 -0.83 -16.79
C LEU A 36 11.28 -0.31 -15.40
N ALA A 37 12.03 0.66 -14.87
CA ALA A 37 11.65 1.37 -13.65
C ALA A 37 10.26 1.99 -13.75
N ASN A 38 9.93 2.65 -14.87
CA ASN A 38 8.63 3.28 -15.11
C ASN A 38 7.50 2.25 -15.23
N VAL A 39 7.75 1.08 -15.83
CA VAL A 39 6.76 -0.01 -15.88
C VAL A 39 6.42 -0.49 -14.47
N PHE A 40 7.44 -0.76 -13.65
CA PHE A 40 7.24 -1.17 -12.26
C PHE A 40 6.61 -0.06 -11.41
N PHE A 41 6.93 1.20 -11.69
CA PHE A 41 6.30 2.36 -11.04
C PHE A 41 4.78 2.35 -11.27
N VAL A 42 4.33 2.24 -12.51
CA VAL A 42 2.90 2.22 -12.85
C VAL A 42 2.20 1.04 -12.18
N LEU A 43 2.81 -0.15 -12.19
CA LEU A 43 2.27 -1.34 -11.52
C LEU A 43 2.17 -1.15 -10.00
N ALA A 44 3.20 -0.57 -9.37
CA ALA A 44 3.18 -0.28 -7.94
C ALA A 44 2.06 0.70 -7.57
N ILE A 45 1.89 1.79 -8.33
CA ILE A 45 0.82 2.77 -8.07
C ILE A 45 -0.57 2.18 -8.30
N ILE A 46 -0.78 1.41 -9.37
CA ILE A 46 -2.08 0.77 -9.63
C ILE A 46 -2.44 -0.20 -8.50
N THR A 47 -1.51 -1.08 -8.11
CA THR A 47 -1.76 -2.04 -7.02
C THR A 47 -1.99 -1.33 -5.69
N TRP A 48 -1.24 -0.26 -5.41
CA TRP A 48 -1.43 0.56 -4.21
C TRP A 48 -2.83 1.18 -4.15
N ILE A 49 -3.30 1.79 -5.24
CA ILE A 49 -4.63 2.42 -5.31
C ILE A 49 -5.73 1.37 -5.10
N ILE A 50 -5.65 0.23 -5.81
CA ILE A 50 -6.64 -0.85 -5.70
C ILE A 50 -6.71 -1.36 -4.26
N MET A 51 -5.56 -1.66 -3.64
CA MET A 51 -5.53 -2.15 -2.26
C MET A 51 -6.04 -1.09 -1.29
N THR A 52 -5.62 0.17 -1.44
CA THR A 52 -6.09 1.27 -0.57
C THR A 52 -7.61 1.42 -0.62
N ILE A 53 -8.22 1.36 -1.80
CA ILE A 53 -9.69 1.42 -1.97
C ILE A 53 -10.36 0.23 -1.29
N LEU A 54 -9.87 -1.00 -1.52
CA LEU A 54 -10.45 -2.21 -0.92
C LEU A 54 -10.36 -2.20 0.61
N TYR A 55 -9.22 -1.78 1.16
CA TYR A 55 -9.01 -1.71 2.61
C TYR A 55 -9.79 -0.58 3.27
N THR A 56 -9.91 0.57 2.61
CA THR A 56 -10.80 1.65 3.06
C THR A 56 -12.25 1.17 3.07
N TRP A 57 -12.67 0.44 2.05
CA TRP A 57 -14.01 -0.15 2.00
C TRP A 57 -14.23 -1.17 3.13
N ARG A 58 -13.24 -2.02 3.39
CA ARG A 58 -13.25 -2.98 4.49
C ARG A 58 -13.37 -2.27 5.85
N LEU A 59 -12.63 -1.17 6.04
CA LEU A 59 -12.68 -0.37 7.27
C LEU A 59 -14.06 0.24 7.50
N VAL A 60 -14.67 0.82 6.47
CA VAL A 60 -16.01 1.44 6.57
C VAL A 60 -17.10 0.40 6.81
N LYS A 61 -17.03 -0.77 6.17
CA LYS A 61 -18.08 -1.79 6.26
C LYS A 61 -17.93 -2.71 7.48
N PHE A 62 -16.71 -3.02 7.89
CA PHE A 62 -16.41 -3.97 8.97
C PHE A 62 -15.42 -3.39 10.00
N PRO A 63 -15.67 -2.20 10.57
CA PRO A 63 -14.71 -1.52 11.44
C PRO A 63 -14.34 -2.37 12.65
N LYS A 64 -15.32 -2.99 13.32
CA LYS A 64 -15.08 -3.87 14.49
C LYS A 64 -14.07 -4.97 14.20
N THR A 65 -14.22 -5.66 13.07
CA THR A 65 -13.30 -6.74 12.66
C THR A 65 -11.90 -6.22 12.36
N VAL A 66 -11.77 -5.01 11.79
CA VAL A 66 -10.45 -4.40 11.57
C VAL A 66 -9.79 -4.03 12.91
N PHE A 67 -10.53 -3.42 13.84
CA PHE A 67 -10.02 -3.10 15.17
C PHE A 67 -9.64 -4.35 15.98
N ASP A 68 -10.45 -5.40 15.95
CA ASP A 68 -10.14 -6.67 16.60
C ASP A 68 -8.84 -7.29 16.03
N ASN A 69 -8.61 -7.16 14.73
CA ASN A 69 -7.36 -7.59 14.09
C ASN A 69 -6.17 -6.71 14.49
N LEU A 70 -6.35 -5.40 14.64
CA LEU A 70 -5.27 -4.51 15.11
C LEU A 70 -4.85 -4.81 16.55
N LEU A 71 -5.80 -5.22 17.39
CA LEU A 71 -5.55 -5.60 18.79
C LEU A 71 -4.96 -7.01 18.95
N ASN A 72 -4.97 -7.83 17.90
CA ASN A 72 -4.43 -9.19 17.92
C ASN A 72 -2.96 -9.21 17.46
N PRO A 73 -1.98 -9.42 18.38
CA PRO A 73 -0.56 -9.30 18.07
C PRO A 73 -0.07 -10.23 16.95
N LYS A 74 -0.78 -11.33 16.68
CA LYS A 74 -0.43 -12.28 15.60
C LYS A 74 -0.59 -11.68 14.21
N VAL A 75 -1.51 -10.71 14.05
CA VAL A 75 -1.86 -10.12 12.75
C VAL A 75 -1.59 -8.62 12.69
N THR A 76 -1.41 -7.93 13.83
CA THR A 76 -1.05 -6.49 13.88
C THR A 76 0.16 -6.17 13.00
N PHE A 77 1.22 -6.98 13.06
CA PHE A 77 2.44 -6.76 12.27
C PHE A 77 2.21 -6.77 10.76
N ILE A 78 1.18 -7.47 10.29
CA ILE A 78 0.85 -7.56 8.86
C ILE A 78 0.31 -6.20 8.36
N PHE A 79 -0.32 -5.40 9.21
CA PHE A 79 -0.79 -4.07 8.83
C PHE A 79 0.35 -3.10 8.50
N PHE A 80 1.57 -3.32 9.01
CA PHE A 80 2.72 -2.50 8.60
C PHE A 80 3.09 -2.67 7.12
N THR A 81 2.58 -3.69 6.43
CA THR A 81 2.72 -3.78 4.97
C THR A 81 2.02 -2.62 4.26
N PHE A 82 0.92 -2.09 4.80
CA PHE A 82 0.27 -0.89 4.29
C PHE A 82 1.16 0.35 4.46
N VAL A 83 1.78 0.51 5.62
CA VAL A 83 2.70 1.61 5.92
C VAL A 83 3.87 1.58 4.94
N ALA A 84 4.55 0.43 4.83
CA ALA A 84 5.67 0.24 3.90
C ALA A 84 5.29 0.44 2.43
N ALA A 85 4.12 -0.05 2.01
CA ALA A 85 3.61 0.16 0.65
C ALA A 85 3.33 1.64 0.37
N THR A 86 2.79 2.37 1.35
CA THR A 86 2.48 3.80 1.21
C THR A 86 3.74 4.66 1.19
N ASP A 87 4.73 4.33 2.02
CA ASP A 87 6.04 5.01 2.01
C ASP A 87 6.75 4.88 0.67
N ILE A 88 6.83 3.65 0.13
CA ILE A 88 7.48 3.44 -1.17
C ILE A 88 6.70 4.11 -2.30
N SER A 89 5.36 4.11 -2.26
CA SER A 89 4.55 4.88 -3.21
C SER A 89 4.84 6.38 -3.12
N GLY A 90 5.06 6.92 -1.91
CA GLY A 90 5.51 8.30 -1.72
C GLY A 90 6.88 8.58 -2.37
N VAL A 91 7.86 7.69 -2.16
CA VAL A 91 9.18 7.79 -2.81
C VAL A 91 9.06 7.81 -4.33
N LEU A 92 8.27 6.89 -4.87
CA LEU A 92 8.02 6.77 -6.31
C LEU A 92 7.35 8.02 -6.91
N LEU A 93 6.35 8.56 -6.23
CA LEU A 93 5.69 9.80 -6.62
C LEU A 93 6.65 10.99 -6.59
N HIS A 94 7.50 11.06 -5.56
CA HIS A 94 8.51 12.11 -5.46
C HIS A 94 9.51 12.05 -6.62
N GLN A 95 10.00 10.86 -6.98
CA GLN A 95 10.90 10.66 -8.13
C GLN A 95 10.29 11.14 -9.46
N HIS A 96 8.97 11.09 -9.59
CA HIS A 96 8.24 11.54 -10.79
C HIS A 96 7.75 13.00 -10.71
N GLY A 97 8.20 13.77 -9.71
CA GLY A 97 7.89 15.20 -9.56
C GLY A 97 6.61 15.52 -8.78
N TYR A 98 5.91 14.51 -8.25
CA TYR A 98 4.66 14.69 -7.49
C TYR A 98 4.93 14.89 -5.99
N GLY A 99 5.68 15.94 -5.64
CA GLY A 99 6.13 16.19 -4.26
C GLY A 99 4.99 16.31 -3.23
N LEU A 100 3.88 16.95 -3.58
CA LEU A 100 2.73 17.07 -2.68
C LEU A 100 2.08 15.71 -2.39
N LEU A 101 1.91 14.87 -3.41
CA LEU A 101 1.33 13.53 -3.24
C LEU A 101 2.27 12.64 -2.42
N ALA A 102 3.58 12.76 -2.63
CA ALA A 102 4.57 12.06 -1.81
C ALA A 102 4.47 12.44 -0.33
N LEU A 103 4.35 13.74 -0.03
CA LEU A 103 4.18 14.22 1.34
C LEU A 103 2.90 13.66 1.98
N ILE A 104 1.79 13.65 1.23
CA ILE A 104 0.53 13.08 1.72
C ILE A 104 0.71 11.59 2.04
N CYS A 105 1.40 10.84 1.18
CA CYS A 105 1.70 9.43 1.44
C CYS A 105 2.51 9.25 2.73
N TRP A 106 3.60 10.00 2.92
CA TRP A 106 4.44 9.88 4.12
C TRP A 106 3.74 10.32 5.39
N VAL A 107 2.91 11.37 5.35
CA VAL A 107 2.08 11.78 6.49
C VAL A 107 1.07 10.69 6.84
N MET A 108 0.41 10.09 5.84
CA MET A 108 -0.49 8.95 6.07
C MET A 108 0.27 7.77 6.68
N ALA A 109 1.41 7.37 6.11
CA ALA A 109 2.22 6.29 6.63
C ALA A 109 2.62 6.52 8.10
N PHE A 110 3.05 7.75 8.44
CA PHE A 110 3.40 8.15 9.80
C PHE A 110 2.21 8.08 10.78
N VAL A 111 1.02 8.50 10.36
CA VAL A 111 -0.19 8.45 11.21
C VAL A 111 -0.65 7.02 11.48
N TYR A 112 -0.41 6.10 10.56
CA TYR A 112 -0.80 4.69 10.68
C TYR A 112 0.22 3.81 11.40
N TRP A 113 1.43 4.32 11.65
CA TRP A 113 2.51 3.62 12.34
C TRP A 113 2.28 3.57 13.85
#